data_AF-A0AA40FQM2-F1
#
_entry.id   AF-A0AA40FQM2-F1
#
_cell.length_a   1.000
_cell.length_b   1.000
_cell.length_c   1.000
_cell.angle_alpha   90.00
_cell.angle_beta   90.00
_cell.angle_gamma   90.00
#
_symmetry.space_group_name_H-M   'P 1'
#
loop_
_entity.id
_entity.type
_entity.pdbx_description
1 polymer ?
#
loop_
_entity_poly.entity_id
_entity_poly.type
_entity_poly.pdbx_seq_one_letter_code
_entity_poly.pdbx_strand_id
1 'polypeptide(L)'
;MAGVLTHHPRELAQRQAFLETRQCVEARLTTQRENQQQERLLLSVLPRHVAMEMKADIAGKPKDTMFHKIYIQRHENVSILFADICGFTSLSDQCTAEEVVRLLNKLFACFDTLATEHHCLRIKLLGDCYYCVSGLPEPRPDHARCCVEMGLDMISAITLYREVGAVNVNMRVGIHTGRVHCGVLGLRKWQFDVWSNDVTLANYMESGGIPGRVHITKETLDCLDGFYEVEEGHGGERNAYLKEHNIKTYLIVPGDTCKGNLPSSGLRKGLPANGNVSKEMRVMGHGSQHGKQNKLGFGETTETKKDPEDEVNEYLMRAIDARSIDRLRAEYCTPFILTFRLSDIEEKYSRERDRMLSAYFVCSGFVYVVVVIAIAITLHGSGYFYTCVTVSTLLIAMINGILLAEKNERMPQCFRHFAVHVFENRGMAQMLATCVVFLTFATALSPLRPMISRPACDTFEP
;
A
#
# COMPACT_ATOMS: atom_id res chain seq x y z
N MET A 1 6.68 6.30 53.22
CA MET A 1 7.79 5.34 53.00
C MET A 1 7.42 4.24 52.00
N ALA A 2 6.35 3.46 52.20
CA ALA A 2 5.96 2.38 51.28
C ALA A 2 5.70 2.80 49.81
N GLY A 3 5.11 3.99 49.59
CA GLY A 3 4.91 4.52 48.23
C GLY A 3 6.21 4.86 47.51
N VAL A 4 7.22 5.41 48.20
CA VAL A 4 8.53 5.73 47.62
C VAL A 4 9.30 4.44 47.30
N LEU A 5 9.21 3.44 48.18
CA LEU A 5 9.85 2.13 48.00
C LEU A 5 9.29 1.32 46.84
N THR A 6 8.04 1.56 46.43
CA THR A 6 7.39 0.88 45.28
C THR A 6 7.46 1.70 43.99
N HIS A 7 7.46 3.03 44.09
CA HIS A 7 7.55 3.93 42.95
C HIS A 7 8.91 3.85 42.25
N HIS A 8 10.00 3.90 43.02
CA HIS A 8 11.36 3.92 42.47
C HIS A 8 11.71 2.70 41.59
N PRO A 9 11.51 1.44 42.03
CA PRO A 9 11.80 0.28 41.18
C PRO A 9 10.87 0.18 39.96
N ARG A 10 9.62 0.64 40.08
CA ARG A 10 8.67 0.68 38.96
C ARG A 10 9.11 1.69 37.88
N GLU A 11 9.57 2.87 38.30
CA GLU A 11 10.10 3.89 37.40
C GLU A 11 11.36 3.39 36.67
N LEU A 12 12.27 2.72 37.39
CA LEU A 12 13.46 2.12 36.79
C LEU A 12 13.11 1.02 35.78
N ALA A 13 12.19 0.11 36.14
CA ALA A 13 11.72 -0.94 35.22
C ALA A 13 11.05 -0.34 33.97
N GLN A 14 10.27 0.73 34.11
CA GLN A 14 9.63 1.41 32.99
C GLN A 14 10.64 2.10 32.08
N ARG A 15 11.67 2.76 32.64
CA ARG A 15 12.76 3.35 31.86
C ARG A 15 13.57 2.29 31.13
N GLN A 16 13.87 1.18 31.80
CA GLN A 16 14.58 0.06 31.18
C GLN A 16 13.77 -0.54 30.03
N ALA A 17 12.48 -0.83 30.23
CA ALA A 17 11.61 -1.33 29.17
C ALA A 17 11.50 -0.35 27.99
N PHE A 18 11.50 0.96 28.25
CA PHE A 18 11.52 1.98 27.21
C PHE A 18 12.83 1.94 26.41
N LEU A 19 13.98 1.85 27.08
CA LEU A 19 15.28 1.75 26.41
C LEU A 19 15.41 0.47 25.58
N GLU A 20 14.97 -0.67 26.11
CA GLU A 20 14.94 -1.94 25.38
C GLU A 20 14.02 -1.85 24.15
N THR A 21 12.85 -1.23 24.29
CA THR A 21 11.93 -1.00 23.17
C THR A 21 12.57 -0.10 22.12
N ARG A 22 13.25 0.97 22.54
CA ARG A 22 13.98 1.88 21.63
C ARG A 22 15.05 1.11 20.84
N GLN A 23 15.89 0.33 21.52
CA GLN A 23 16.94 -0.48 20.88
C GLN A 23 16.35 -1.51 19.90
N CYS A 24 15.25 -2.16 20.27
CA CYS A 24 14.55 -3.11 19.40
C CYS A 24 14.01 -2.43 18.12
N VAL A 25 13.41 -1.24 18.26
CA VAL A 25 12.91 -0.46 17.12
C VAL A 25 14.06 0.01 16.23
N GLU A 26 15.14 0.50 16.83
CA GLU A 26 16.34 0.93 16.10
C GLU A 26 16.98 -0.21 15.30
N ALA A 27 17.17 -1.38 15.94
CA ALA A 27 17.69 -2.57 15.27
C ALA A 27 16.78 -3.00 14.11
N ARG A 28 15.45 -2.99 14.32
CA ARG A 28 14.48 -3.32 13.28
C ARG A 28 14.54 -2.38 12.08
N LEU A 29 14.64 -1.07 12.31
CA LEU A 29 14.75 -0.08 11.23
C LEU A 29 16.06 -0.24 10.45
N THR A 30 17.17 -0.48 11.15
CA THR A 30 18.47 -0.74 10.52
C THR A 30 18.42 -1.99 9.65
N THR A 31 17.93 -3.11 10.18
CA THR A 31 17.75 -4.35 9.40
C THR A 31 16.82 -4.15 8.20
N GLN A 32 15.75 -3.37 8.35
CA GLN A 32 14.84 -3.07 7.24
C GLN A 32 15.54 -2.25 6.14
N ARG A 33 16.35 -1.26 6.51
CA ARG A 33 17.11 -0.45 5.57
C ARG A 33 18.17 -1.28 4.83
N GLU A 34 18.88 -2.15 5.55
CA GLU A 34 19.84 -3.09 4.96
C GLU A 34 19.16 -4.06 3.99
N ASN A 35 18.01 -4.62 4.37
CA ASN A 35 17.22 -5.49 3.49
C ASN A 35 16.75 -4.77 2.23
N GLN A 36 16.30 -3.50 2.34
CA GLN A 36 15.91 -2.69 1.18
C GLN A 36 17.10 -2.40 0.26
N GLN A 37 18.27 -2.13 0.82
CA GLN A 37 19.50 -1.95 0.03
C GLN A 37 19.89 -3.23 -0.70
N GLN A 38 19.86 -4.38 -0.02
CA GLN A 38 20.12 -5.68 -0.64
C GLN A 38 19.12 -5.99 -1.76
N GLU A 39 17.83 -5.71 -1.56
CA GLU A 39 16.81 -5.91 -2.58
C GLU A 39 17.01 -4.99 -3.79
N ARG A 40 17.35 -3.71 -3.56
CA ARG A 40 17.68 -2.77 -4.65
C ARG A 40 18.87 -3.23 -5.48
N LEU A 41 19.93 -3.71 -4.81
CA LEU A 41 21.11 -4.24 -5.49
C LEU A 41 20.78 -5.51 -6.29
N LEU A 42 19.98 -6.41 -5.72
CA LEU A 42 19.56 -7.63 -6.40
C LEU A 42 18.73 -7.34 -7.66
N LEU A 43 17.78 -6.39 -7.57
CA LEU A 43 16.97 -5.95 -8.70
C LEU A 43 17.74 -5.15 -9.76
N SER A 44 18.92 -4.62 -9.42
CA SER A 44 19.80 -3.96 -10.41
C SER A 44 20.53 -4.95 -11.32
N VAL A 45 20.65 -6.21 -10.88
CA VAL A 45 21.33 -7.28 -11.62
C VAL A 45 20.32 -8.19 -12.32
N LEU A 46 19.19 -8.47 -11.67
CA LEU A 46 18.22 -9.45 -12.14
C LEU A 46 16.83 -8.82 -12.33
N PRO A 47 16.10 -9.20 -13.40
CA PRO A 47 14.69 -8.86 -13.53
C PRO A 47 13.87 -9.34 -12.33
N ARG A 48 12.85 -8.56 -11.93
CA ARG A 48 12.06 -8.78 -10.72
C ARG A 48 11.42 -10.18 -10.63
N HIS A 49 10.91 -10.71 -11.74
CA HIS A 49 10.27 -12.03 -11.75
C HIS A 49 11.27 -13.15 -11.42
N VAL A 50 12.46 -13.15 -12.01
CA VAL A 50 13.51 -14.14 -11.70
C VAL A 50 14.03 -13.96 -10.28
N ALA A 51 14.24 -12.70 -9.86
CA ALA A 51 14.67 -12.36 -8.52
C ALA A 51 13.74 -12.94 -7.42
N MET A 52 12.42 -12.84 -7.62
CA MET A 52 11.43 -13.36 -6.68
C MET A 52 11.41 -14.89 -6.66
N GLU A 53 11.50 -15.54 -7.83
CA GLU A 53 11.59 -16.99 -7.93
C GLU A 53 12.86 -17.52 -7.22
N MET A 54 14.00 -16.88 -7.44
CA MET A 54 15.27 -17.22 -6.77
C MET A 54 15.19 -17.02 -5.26
N LYS A 55 14.59 -15.93 -4.77
CA LYS A 55 14.40 -15.69 -3.33
C LYS A 55 13.53 -16.78 -2.68
N ALA A 56 12.45 -17.19 -3.34
CA ALA A 56 11.58 -18.26 -2.85
C ALA A 56 12.31 -19.62 -2.80
N ASP A 57 13.07 -19.94 -3.85
CA ASP A 57 13.82 -21.20 -3.92
C ASP A 57 14.94 -21.29 -2.86
N ILE A 58 15.61 -20.16 -2.55
CA ILE A 58 16.63 -20.08 -1.49
C ILE A 58 15.99 -20.26 -0.10
N ALA A 59 14.80 -19.72 0.13
CA ALA A 59 14.11 -19.84 1.41
C ALA A 59 13.62 -21.28 1.70
N GLY A 60 13.36 -22.07 0.66
CA GLY A 60 12.74 -23.40 0.77
C GLY A 60 13.69 -24.59 0.79
N LYS A 61 14.99 -24.45 0.49
CA LYS A 61 15.93 -25.60 0.37
C LYS A 61 17.25 -25.39 1.12
N PRO A 62 17.77 -26.40 1.85
CA PRO A 62 19.07 -26.31 2.50
C PRO A 62 20.22 -26.22 1.49
N LYS A 63 21.25 -25.44 1.86
CA LYS A 63 22.37 -24.94 1.04
C LYS A 63 23.24 -25.99 0.31
N ASP A 64 23.08 -27.29 0.57
CA ASP A 64 24.01 -28.32 0.10
C ASP A 64 23.69 -28.96 -1.26
N THR A 65 22.58 -28.59 -1.89
CA THR A 65 22.35 -28.90 -3.31
C THR A 65 22.40 -27.61 -4.13
N MET A 66 23.51 -26.88 -4.02
CA MET A 66 23.85 -25.70 -4.85
C MET A 66 24.06 -26.06 -6.35
N PHE A 67 23.44 -27.15 -6.84
CA PHE A 67 23.42 -27.51 -8.24
C PHE A 67 22.14 -27.02 -8.94
N HIS A 68 22.30 -25.89 -9.64
CA HIS A 68 21.87 -25.71 -11.03
C HIS A 68 20.37 -25.78 -11.36
N LYS A 69 19.47 -25.10 -10.63
CA LYS A 69 18.22 -24.69 -11.30
C LYS A 69 18.55 -23.53 -12.24
N ILE A 70 18.77 -23.86 -13.52
CA ILE A 70 18.94 -22.84 -14.56
C ILE A 70 17.54 -22.30 -14.86
N TYR A 71 17.34 -21.01 -14.58
CA TYR A 71 16.10 -20.32 -14.91
C TYR A 71 16.15 -19.97 -16.38
N ILE A 72 15.59 -20.81 -17.25
CA ILE A 72 15.47 -20.55 -18.69
C ILE A 72 13.99 -20.48 -19.05
N GLN A 73 13.61 -19.41 -19.75
CA GLN A 73 12.26 -19.22 -20.29
C GLN A 73 12.35 -18.96 -21.80
N ARG A 74 11.45 -19.58 -22.56
CA ARG A 74 11.36 -19.41 -24.02
C ARG A 74 10.25 -18.41 -24.33
N HIS A 75 10.56 -17.45 -25.19
CA HIS A 75 9.62 -16.46 -25.71
C HIS A 75 9.70 -16.45 -27.24
N GLU A 76 8.56 -16.39 -27.93
CA GLU A 76 8.54 -16.55 -29.40
C GLU A 76 8.34 -15.23 -30.16
N ASN A 77 7.68 -14.26 -29.54
CA ASN A 77 7.36 -12.96 -30.14
C ASN A 77 8.06 -11.86 -29.36
N VAL A 78 9.36 -11.68 -29.63
CA VAL A 78 10.16 -10.61 -29.04
C VAL A 78 10.85 -9.83 -30.14
N SER A 79 11.03 -8.53 -29.91
CA SER A 79 11.84 -7.68 -30.80
C SER A 79 13.14 -7.33 -30.12
N ILE A 80 14.22 -7.51 -30.87
CA ILE A 80 15.59 -7.38 -30.41
C ILE A 80 16.18 -6.17 -31.10
N LEU A 81 16.78 -5.26 -30.32
CA LEU A 81 17.41 -4.04 -30.82
C LEU A 81 18.89 -4.03 -30.43
N PHE A 82 19.74 -3.83 -31.44
CA PHE A 82 21.14 -3.52 -31.29
C PHE A 82 21.37 -2.09 -31.80
N ALA A 83 22.05 -1.27 -31.01
CA ALA A 83 22.41 0.09 -31.37
C ALA A 83 23.89 0.32 -31.10
N ASP A 84 24.65 0.69 -32.13
CA ASP A 84 26.11 0.79 -32.05
C ASP A 84 26.61 2.17 -32.51
N ILE A 85 27.65 2.67 -31.85
CA ILE A 85 28.20 4.00 -32.14
C ILE A 85 29.14 3.90 -33.35
N CYS A 86 28.82 4.64 -34.41
CA CYS A 86 29.62 4.65 -35.62
C CYS A 86 30.99 5.29 -35.36
N GLY A 87 32.07 4.57 -35.70
CA GLY A 87 33.43 5.10 -35.62
C GLY A 87 33.95 5.29 -34.20
N PHE A 88 33.37 4.59 -33.22
CA PHE A 88 33.79 4.68 -31.82
C PHE A 88 35.28 4.38 -31.62
N THR A 89 35.85 3.42 -32.35
CA THR A 89 37.29 3.10 -32.27
C THR A 89 38.16 4.33 -32.54
N SER A 90 37.85 5.09 -33.60
CA SER A 90 38.58 6.31 -33.93
C SER A 90 38.35 7.43 -32.91
N LEU A 91 37.17 7.46 -32.28
CA LEU A 91 36.85 8.39 -31.20
C LEU A 91 37.64 8.06 -29.93
N SER A 92 37.71 6.78 -29.56
CA SER A 92 38.43 6.32 -28.38
C SER A 92 39.95 6.51 -28.47
N ASP A 93 40.50 6.53 -29.69
CA ASP A 93 41.92 6.82 -29.92
C ASP A 93 42.26 8.31 -29.71
N GLN A 94 41.29 9.21 -29.89
CA GLN A 94 41.48 10.67 -29.79
C GLN A 94 41.14 11.23 -28.41
N CYS A 95 40.41 10.48 -27.59
CA CYS A 95 39.96 10.89 -26.27
C CYS A 95 40.72 10.16 -25.16
N THR A 96 40.77 10.75 -23.98
CA THR A 96 41.25 10.03 -22.80
C THR A 96 40.24 8.97 -22.36
N ALA A 97 40.70 7.89 -21.72
CA ALA A 97 39.81 6.83 -21.24
C ALA A 97 38.70 7.37 -20.30
N GLU A 98 39.00 8.37 -19.48
CA GLU A 98 38.03 9.01 -18.59
C GLU A 98 36.93 9.75 -19.36
N GLU A 99 37.28 10.49 -20.41
CA GLU A 99 36.34 11.21 -21.25
C GLU A 99 35.42 10.25 -22.02
N VAL A 100 35.98 9.17 -22.57
CA VAL A 100 35.21 8.13 -23.26
C VAL A 100 34.20 7.49 -22.31
N VAL A 101 34.62 7.11 -21.11
CA VAL A 101 33.72 6.51 -20.11
C VAL A 101 32.64 7.51 -19.67
N ARG A 102 32.98 8.79 -19.49
CA ARG A 102 32.01 9.84 -19.13
C ARG A 102 30.98 10.07 -20.24
N LEU A 103 31.42 10.06 -21.49
CA LEU A 103 30.56 10.15 -22.67
C LEU A 103 29.59 8.97 -22.73
N LEU A 104 30.11 7.74 -22.68
CA LEU A 104 29.31 6.52 -22.72
C LEU A 104 28.31 6.47 -21.56
N ASN A 105 28.73 6.81 -20.34
CA ASN A 105 27.84 6.78 -19.18
C ASN A 105 26.67 7.76 -19.32
N LYS A 106 26.91 8.97 -19.85
CA LYS A 106 25.84 9.95 -20.11
C LYS A 106 24.89 9.46 -21.21
N LEU A 107 25.44 8.92 -22.30
CA LEU A 107 24.64 8.45 -23.43
C LEU A 107 23.78 7.24 -23.04
N PHE A 108 24.38 6.24 -22.38
CA PHE A 108 23.67 5.04 -21.95
C PHE A 108 22.66 5.32 -20.83
N ALA A 109 22.89 6.31 -19.96
CA ALA A 109 21.87 6.75 -19.01
C ALA A 109 20.64 7.36 -19.72
N CYS A 110 20.86 8.12 -20.80
CA CYS A 110 19.77 8.61 -21.65
C CYS A 110 19.04 7.45 -22.32
N PHE A 111 19.76 6.48 -22.87
CA PHE A 111 19.15 5.29 -23.48
C PHE A 111 18.41 4.40 -22.47
N ASP A 112 18.90 4.26 -21.23
CA ASP A 112 18.19 3.54 -20.16
C ASP A 112 16.85 4.22 -19.81
N THR A 113 16.79 5.55 -19.91
CA THR A 113 15.55 6.31 -19.71
C THR A 113 14.57 6.03 -20.85
N LEU A 114 15.02 6.16 -22.10
CA LEU A 114 14.21 5.85 -23.29
C LEU A 114 13.73 4.39 -23.30
N ALA A 115 14.59 3.45 -22.90
CA ALA A 115 14.24 2.04 -22.81
C ALA A 115 13.09 1.82 -21.81
N THR A 116 13.10 2.55 -20.68
CA THR A 116 12.02 2.48 -19.69
C THR A 116 10.71 3.05 -20.24
N GLU A 117 10.78 4.17 -20.96
CA GLU A 117 9.62 4.84 -21.58
C GLU A 117 8.96 3.99 -22.67
N HIS A 118 9.77 3.33 -23.50
CA HIS A 118 9.33 2.42 -24.57
C HIS A 118 9.15 0.98 -24.11
N HIS A 119 9.23 0.72 -22.80
CA HIS A 119 9.08 -0.60 -22.22
C HIS A 119 10.04 -1.67 -22.78
N CYS A 120 11.23 -1.27 -23.22
CA CYS A 120 12.32 -2.15 -23.62
C CYS A 120 13.18 -2.53 -22.41
N LEU A 121 13.54 -3.80 -22.29
CA LEU A 121 14.45 -4.30 -21.27
C LEU A 121 15.88 -4.26 -21.80
N ARG A 122 16.76 -3.47 -21.16
CA ARG A 122 18.20 -3.56 -21.43
C ARG A 122 18.73 -4.91 -20.95
N ILE A 123 19.48 -5.60 -21.81
CA ILE A 123 20.12 -6.87 -21.46
C ILE A 123 21.57 -6.66 -21.03
N LYS A 124 22.39 -6.09 -21.92
CA LYS A 124 23.82 -5.83 -21.65
C LYS A 124 24.34 -4.69 -22.53
N LEU A 125 25.48 -4.16 -22.11
CA LEU A 125 26.30 -3.26 -22.92
C LEU A 125 27.47 -4.08 -23.47
N LEU A 126 27.70 -4.02 -24.78
CA LEU A 126 28.76 -4.72 -25.48
C LEU A 126 29.76 -3.68 -26.01
N GLY A 127 30.63 -3.19 -25.13
CA GLY A 127 31.50 -2.06 -25.47
C GLY A 127 30.67 -0.79 -25.66
N ASP A 128 30.68 -0.27 -26.88
CA ASP A 128 29.90 0.87 -27.38
C ASP A 128 28.49 0.50 -27.89
N CYS A 129 28.21 -0.81 -28.04
CA CYS A 129 26.91 -1.28 -28.45
C CYS A 129 25.92 -1.43 -27.28
N TYR A 130 24.75 -0.82 -27.44
CA TYR A 130 23.60 -0.91 -26.56
C TYR A 130 22.62 -1.99 -27.06
N TYR A 131 22.34 -2.98 -26.21
CA TYR A 131 21.51 -4.13 -26.57
C TYR A 131 20.29 -4.26 -25.64
N CYS A 132 19.09 -4.19 -26.23
CA CYS A 132 17.83 -4.29 -25.51
C CYS A 132 16.79 -5.14 -26.25
N VAL A 133 15.79 -5.61 -25.51
CA VAL A 133 14.74 -6.50 -26.02
C VAL A 133 13.38 -6.02 -25.53
N SER A 134 12.39 -6.06 -26.42
CA SER A 134 10.98 -5.79 -26.13
C SER A 134 10.17 -7.08 -26.19
N GLY A 135 9.12 -7.19 -25.36
CA GLY A 135 8.36 -8.44 -25.17
C GLY A 135 8.96 -9.39 -24.12
N LEU A 136 9.94 -8.90 -23.33
CA LEU A 136 10.48 -9.57 -22.15
C LEU A 136 10.40 -8.65 -20.92
N PRO A 137 10.16 -9.19 -19.72
CA PRO A 137 9.78 -10.58 -19.43
C PRO A 137 8.30 -10.86 -19.71
N GLU A 138 7.47 -9.83 -19.77
CA GLU A 138 6.06 -9.94 -20.10
C GLU A 138 5.88 -9.83 -21.61
N PRO A 139 5.26 -10.83 -22.26
CA PRO A 139 5.01 -10.77 -23.70
C PRO A 139 4.02 -9.66 -24.01
N ARG A 140 4.30 -8.89 -25.06
CA ARG A 140 3.44 -7.79 -25.51
C ARG A 140 3.22 -7.84 -27.01
N PRO A 141 2.01 -7.56 -27.51
CA PRO A 141 1.73 -7.61 -28.95
C PRO A 141 2.37 -6.46 -29.74
N ASP A 142 2.63 -5.32 -29.10
CA ASP A 142 3.24 -4.12 -29.68
C ASP A 142 4.77 -4.10 -29.55
N HIS A 143 5.40 -5.26 -29.29
CA HIS A 143 6.83 -5.34 -29.00
C HIS A 143 7.71 -4.69 -30.10
N ALA A 144 7.34 -4.87 -31.37
CA ALA A 144 8.08 -4.37 -32.54
C ALA A 144 7.98 -2.85 -32.66
N ARG A 145 6.78 -2.31 -32.42
CA ARG A 145 6.54 -0.87 -32.41
C ARG A 145 7.36 -0.18 -31.33
N CYS A 146 7.36 -0.70 -30.11
CA CYS A 146 8.18 -0.17 -29.01
C CYS A 146 9.67 -0.12 -29.36
N CYS A 147 10.21 -1.18 -29.98
CA CYS A 147 11.61 -1.20 -30.40
C CYS A 147 11.91 -0.18 -31.51
N VAL A 148 11.00 -0.01 -32.47
CA VAL A 148 11.16 0.98 -33.54
C VAL A 148 11.11 2.40 -33.00
N GLU A 149 10.13 2.72 -32.15
CA GLU A 149 10.01 4.04 -31.50
C GLU A 149 11.25 4.34 -30.66
N MET A 150 11.72 3.37 -29.87
CA MET A 150 12.99 3.45 -29.15
C MET A 150 14.17 3.75 -30.08
N GLY A 151 14.31 3.02 -31.19
CA GLY A 151 15.40 3.22 -32.15
C GLY A 151 15.40 4.62 -32.78
N LEU A 152 14.22 5.15 -33.13
CA LEU A 152 14.05 6.51 -33.66
C LEU A 152 14.40 7.58 -32.63
N ASP A 153 13.98 7.39 -31.37
CA ASP A 153 14.29 8.31 -30.28
C ASP A 153 15.77 8.28 -29.91
N MET A 154 16.43 7.12 -29.95
CA MET A 154 17.88 7.05 -29.75
C MET A 154 18.65 7.81 -30.85
N ILE A 155 18.21 7.73 -32.11
CA ILE A 155 18.79 8.49 -33.23
C ILE A 155 18.54 10.00 -33.04
N SER A 156 17.37 10.38 -32.54
CA SER A 156 17.05 11.78 -32.24
C SER A 156 17.91 12.30 -31.08
N ALA A 157 18.09 11.49 -30.03
CA ALA A 157 18.91 11.82 -28.86
C ALA A 157 20.39 11.97 -29.20
N ILE A 158 20.97 11.09 -30.04
CA ILE A 158 22.37 11.22 -30.47
C ILE A 158 22.56 12.45 -31.36
N THR A 159 21.57 12.80 -32.19
CA THR A 159 21.60 14.01 -33.02
C THR A 159 21.63 15.27 -32.16
N LEU A 160 20.76 15.35 -31.15
CA LEU A 160 20.77 16.44 -30.18
C LEU A 160 22.09 16.50 -29.38
N TYR A 161 22.60 15.33 -28.99
CA TYR A 161 23.88 15.25 -28.27
C TYR A 161 25.04 15.76 -29.11
N ARG A 162 25.04 15.47 -30.42
CA ARG A 162 26.04 15.97 -31.37
C ARG A 162 25.98 17.49 -31.52
N GLU A 163 24.78 18.08 -31.54
CA GLU A 163 24.59 19.54 -31.64
C GLU A 163 25.07 20.28 -30.38
N VAL A 164 24.80 19.74 -29.20
CA VAL A 164 25.15 20.37 -27.92
C VAL A 164 26.59 20.05 -27.49
N GLY A 165 27.04 18.82 -27.70
CA GLY A 165 28.31 18.28 -27.21
C GLY A 165 29.51 18.53 -28.13
N ALA A 166 29.30 19.05 -29.34
CA ALA A 166 30.33 19.29 -30.36
C ALA A 166 31.16 18.05 -30.76
N VAL A 167 30.69 16.83 -30.44
CA VAL A 167 31.32 15.57 -30.86
C VAL A 167 30.54 14.99 -32.04
N ASN A 168 31.22 14.71 -33.15
CA ASN A 168 30.61 14.14 -34.35
C ASN A 168 30.39 12.62 -34.19
N VAL A 169 29.39 12.25 -33.39
CA VAL A 169 28.94 10.86 -33.21
C VAL A 169 27.69 10.57 -34.02
N ASN A 170 27.58 9.35 -34.53
CA ASN A 170 26.38 8.83 -35.17
C ASN A 170 26.16 7.39 -34.70
N MET A 171 24.99 6.82 -34.97
CA MET A 171 24.60 5.51 -34.46
C MET A 171 23.92 4.68 -35.55
N ARG A 172 24.21 3.38 -35.59
CA ARG A 172 23.45 2.39 -36.37
C ARG A 172 22.49 1.69 -35.45
N VAL A 173 21.26 1.43 -35.92
CA VAL A 173 20.26 0.67 -35.17
C VAL A 173 19.76 -0.48 -36.04
N GLY A 174 19.88 -1.70 -35.54
CA GLY A 174 19.36 -2.92 -36.16
C GLY A 174 18.28 -3.56 -35.29
N ILE A 175 17.15 -3.91 -35.90
CA ILE A 175 16.02 -4.53 -35.20
C ILE A 175 15.56 -5.80 -35.93
N HIS A 176 15.43 -6.88 -35.17
CA HIS A 176 14.86 -8.13 -35.66
C HIS A 176 13.84 -8.67 -34.67
N THR A 177 12.79 -9.30 -35.19
CA THR A 177 11.73 -9.93 -34.39
C THR A 177 11.80 -11.42 -34.56
N GLY A 178 11.83 -12.14 -33.44
CA GLY A 178 11.93 -13.60 -33.45
C GLY A 178 11.78 -14.20 -32.06
N ARG A 179 12.26 -15.43 -31.91
CA ARG A 179 12.19 -16.23 -30.70
C ARG A 179 13.50 -16.18 -29.93
N VAL A 180 13.41 -16.20 -28.60
CA VAL A 180 14.57 -16.21 -27.73
C VAL A 180 14.40 -17.11 -26.51
N HIS A 181 15.53 -17.59 -25.99
CA HIS A 181 15.60 -18.17 -24.66
C HIS A 181 16.28 -17.14 -23.75
N CYS A 182 15.59 -16.68 -22.72
CA CYS A 182 16.18 -15.79 -21.72
C CYS A 182 16.42 -16.57 -20.43
N GLY A 183 17.41 -16.15 -19.66
CA GLY A 183 17.71 -16.83 -18.41
C GLY A 183 18.88 -16.25 -17.65
N VAL A 184 19.10 -16.76 -16.44
CA VAL A 184 20.19 -16.34 -15.56
C VAL A 184 21.30 -17.39 -15.57
N LEU A 185 22.52 -16.94 -15.88
CA LEU A 185 23.73 -17.75 -15.83
C LEU A 185 24.70 -17.26 -14.76
N GLY A 186 25.58 -18.17 -14.34
CA GLY A 186 26.68 -17.89 -13.42
C GLY A 186 26.41 -18.31 -11.98
N LEU A 187 27.48 -18.63 -11.24
CA LEU A 187 27.41 -18.97 -9.81
C LEU A 187 27.82 -17.81 -8.90
N ARG A 188 28.75 -16.96 -9.37
CA ARG A 188 29.30 -15.83 -8.60
C ARG A 188 28.93 -14.47 -9.18
N LYS A 189 28.94 -14.36 -10.51
CA LYS A 189 28.49 -13.17 -11.24
C LYS A 189 27.26 -13.58 -12.03
N TRP A 190 26.09 -13.37 -11.42
CA TRP A 190 24.83 -13.65 -12.11
C TRP A 190 24.63 -12.66 -13.25
N GLN A 191 24.27 -13.20 -14.42
CA GLN A 191 23.98 -12.41 -15.61
C GLN A 191 22.68 -12.93 -16.20
N PHE A 192 21.70 -12.03 -16.31
CA PHE A 192 20.52 -12.27 -17.12
C PHE A 192 20.89 -11.96 -18.58
N ASP A 193 20.74 -12.94 -19.46
CA ASP A 193 21.06 -12.77 -20.88
C ASP A 193 20.09 -13.59 -21.74
N VAL A 194 20.19 -13.38 -23.05
CA VAL A 194 19.24 -13.87 -24.04
C VAL A 194 20.00 -14.57 -25.16
N TRP A 195 19.59 -15.79 -25.51
CA TRP A 195 20.22 -16.63 -26.52
C TRP A 195 19.22 -17.03 -27.62
N SER A 196 19.62 -16.78 -28.86
CA SER A 196 18.94 -17.29 -30.06
C SER A 196 19.81 -17.03 -31.29
N ASN A 197 19.55 -17.76 -32.37
CA ASN A 197 20.03 -17.39 -33.69
C ASN A 197 19.45 -16.05 -34.13
N ASP A 198 18.24 -15.72 -33.67
CA ASP A 198 17.55 -14.47 -34.00
C ASP A 198 18.27 -13.26 -33.34
N VAL A 199 18.93 -13.46 -32.18
CA VAL A 199 19.80 -12.43 -31.58
C VAL A 199 21.04 -12.18 -32.45
N THR A 200 21.65 -13.26 -32.97
CA THR A 200 22.78 -13.15 -33.89
C THR A 200 22.40 -12.46 -35.19
N LEU A 201 21.21 -12.74 -35.73
CA LEU A 201 20.68 -12.04 -36.90
C LEU A 201 20.47 -10.55 -36.61
N ALA A 202 19.90 -10.18 -35.45
CA ALA A 202 19.74 -8.79 -35.04
C ALA A 202 21.08 -8.03 -34.97
N ASN A 203 22.13 -8.70 -34.48
CA ASN A 203 23.49 -8.14 -34.46
C ASN A 203 24.02 -7.88 -35.88
N TYR A 204 23.85 -8.83 -36.81
CA TYR A 204 24.24 -8.61 -38.20
C TYR A 204 23.39 -7.56 -38.92
N MET A 205 22.14 -7.37 -38.49
CA MET A 205 21.27 -6.28 -38.96
C MET A 205 21.80 -4.91 -38.54
N GLU A 206 22.26 -4.74 -37.31
CA GLU A 206 22.94 -3.50 -36.91
C GLU A 206 24.19 -3.29 -37.77
N SER A 207 25.04 -4.30 -37.91
CA SER A 207 26.32 -4.16 -38.61
C SER A 207 26.14 -3.89 -40.11
N GLY A 208 25.04 -4.38 -40.70
CA GLY A 208 24.61 -4.06 -42.07
C GLY A 208 23.78 -2.77 -42.18
N GLY A 209 23.55 -2.07 -41.08
CA GLY A 209 22.74 -0.86 -40.99
C GLY A 209 23.44 0.39 -41.53
N ILE A 210 22.64 1.42 -41.79
CA ILE A 210 23.12 2.73 -42.24
C ILE A 210 23.10 3.69 -41.04
N PRO A 211 24.17 4.48 -40.80
CA PRO A 211 24.21 5.43 -39.70
C PRO A 211 23.04 6.43 -39.76
N GLY A 212 22.36 6.65 -38.63
CA GLY A 212 21.22 7.55 -38.51
C GLY A 212 19.90 6.99 -39.04
N ARG A 213 19.84 5.70 -39.40
CA ARG A 213 18.62 5.01 -39.85
C ARG A 213 18.35 3.77 -39.02
N VAL A 214 17.07 3.43 -38.86
CA VAL A 214 16.64 2.18 -38.23
C VAL A 214 16.50 1.10 -39.30
N HIS A 215 17.30 0.04 -39.17
CA HIS A 215 17.33 -1.09 -40.10
C HIS A 215 16.56 -2.27 -39.53
N ILE A 216 15.56 -2.75 -40.27
CA ILE A 216 14.64 -3.80 -39.83
C ILE A 216 14.61 -4.98 -40.80
N THR A 217 14.35 -6.17 -40.27
CA THR A 217 14.06 -7.37 -41.07
C THR A 217 12.60 -7.41 -41.53
N LYS A 218 12.31 -8.24 -42.54
CA LYS A 218 10.93 -8.50 -42.98
C LYS A 218 10.01 -8.95 -41.82
N GLU A 219 10.50 -9.81 -40.95
CA GLU A 219 9.72 -10.35 -39.82
C GLU A 219 9.26 -9.22 -38.88
N THR A 220 10.10 -8.21 -38.68
CA THR A 220 9.75 -7.03 -37.88
C THR A 220 8.74 -6.17 -38.62
N LEU A 221 8.87 -6.01 -39.95
CA LEU A 221 7.92 -5.26 -40.77
C LEU A 221 6.52 -5.89 -40.74
N ASP A 222 6.44 -7.21 -40.81
CA ASP A 222 5.18 -7.95 -40.73
C ASP A 222 4.47 -7.72 -39.38
N CYS A 223 5.21 -7.43 -38.30
CA CYS A 223 4.67 -7.07 -36.98
C CYS A 223 4.36 -5.57 -36.79
N LEU A 224 4.67 -4.71 -37.77
CA LEU A 224 4.46 -3.26 -37.69
C LEU A 224 3.17 -2.80 -38.39
N ASP A 225 2.34 -3.73 -38.89
CA ASP A 225 0.99 -3.50 -39.46
C ASP A 225 0.88 -2.32 -40.46
N GLY A 226 1.97 -1.95 -41.13
CA GLY A 226 2.01 -0.85 -42.10
C GLY A 226 1.96 0.56 -41.50
N PHE A 227 2.23 0.74 -40.20
CA PHE A 227 2.24 2.06 -39.56
C PHE A 227 3.40 2.97 -39.99
N TYR A 228 4.46 2.40 -40.55
CA TYR A 228 5.70 3.10 -40.91
C TYR A 228 5.97 3.00 -42.40
N GLU A 229 6.42 4.10 -42.99
CA GLU A 229 6.97 4.09 -44.34
C GLU A 229 8.37 3.48 -44.34
N VAL A 230 8.60 2.55 -45.25
CA VAL A 230 9.86 1.80 -45.35
C VAL A 230 10.43 1.85 -46.75
N GLU A 231 11.76 1.95 -46.83
CA GLU A 231 12.54 1.81 -48.06
C GLU A 231 13.26 0.45 -48.07
N GLU A 232 13.62 -0.05 -49.24
CA GLU A 232 14.43 -1.27 -49.33
C GLU A 232 15.83 -1.02 -48.77
N GLY A 233 16.25 -1.85 -47.81
CA GLY A 233 17.50 -1.62 -47.09
C GLY A 233 18.75 -2.13 -47.82
N HIS A 234 18.59 -3.05 -48.78
CA HIS A 234 19.68 -3.74 -49.51
C HIS A 234 20.81 -4.25 -48.58
N GLY A 235 20.48 -4.73 -47.38
CA GLY A 235 21.46 -5.14 -46.36
C GLY A 235 22.44 -6.23 -46.81
N GLY A 236 22.05 -7.07 -47.78
CA GLY A 236 22.92 -8.11 -48.35
C GLY A 236 24.12 -7.58 -49.16
N GLU A 237 24.12 -6.32 -49.59
CA GLU A 237 25.30 -5.72 -50.22
C GLU A 237 26.37 -5.33 -49.20
N ARG A 238 25.95 -4.99 -47.97
CA ARG A 238 26.83 -4.49 -46.91
C ARG A 238 27.27 -5.58 -45.94
N ASN A 239 26.52 -6.66 -45.82
CA ASN A 239 26.84 -7.76 -44.92
C ASN A 239 26.73 -9.13 -45.61
N ALA A 240 27.81 -9.91 -45.56
CA ALA A 240 27.90 -11.23 -46.18
C ALA A 240 26.90 -12.24 -45.60
N TYR A 241 26.65 -12.19 -44.29
CA TYR A 241 25.72 -13.10 -43.61
C TYR A 241 24.28 -12.90 -44.12
N LEU A 242 23.85 -11.64 -44.25
CA LEU A 242 22.53 -11.29 -44.76
C LEU A 242 22.35 -11.74 -46.23
N LYS A 243 23.42 -11.68 -47.02
CA LYS A 243 23.44 -12.15 -48.41
C LYS A 243 23.33 -13.67 -48.51
N GLU A 244 24.14 -14.39 -47.74
CA GLU A 244 24.18 -15.86 -47.76
C GLU A 244 22.83 -16.47 -47.32
N HIS A 245 22.18 -15.85 -46.35
CA HIS A 245 20.88 -16.30 -45.83
C HIS A 245 19.68 -15.69 -46.59
N ASN A 246 19.92 -14.88 -47.64
CA ASN A 246 18.88 -14.20 -48.44
C ASN A 246 17.83 -13.46 -47.60
N ILE A 247 18.26 -12.76 -46.55
CA ILE A 247 17.36 -12.05 -45.65
C ILE A 247 16.87 -10.75 -46.31
N LYS A 248 15.55 -10.57 -46.36
CA LYS A 248 14.93 -9.32 -46.85
C LYS A 248 14.98 -8.26 -45.75
N THR A 249 15.46 -7.08 -46.09
CA THR A 249 15.70 -6.01 -45.13
C THR A 249 15.17 -4.68 -45.62
N TYR A 250 14.76 -3.82 -44.68
CA TYR A 250 14.10 -2.56 -44.92
C TYR A 250 14.66 -1.49 -43.99
N LEU A 251 14.72 -0.24 -44.43
CA LEU A 251 15.06 0.89 -43.58
C LEU A 251 13.80 1.71 -43.34
N ILE A 252 13.60 2.14 -42.09
CA ILE A 252 12.47 3.00 -41.76
C ILE A 252 12.80 4.40 -42.26
N VAL A 253 11.90 4.99 -43.03
CA VAL A 253 11.99 6.39 -43.43
C VAL A 253 11.52 7.22 -42.25
N PRO A 254 12.36 8.13 -41.71
CA PRO A 254 11.89 9.10 -40.73
C PRO A 254 10.92 10.04 -41.45
N GLY A 255 9.63 9.69 -41.43
CA GLY A 255 8.55 10.56 -41.89
C GLY A 255 8.18 11.57 -40.81
N ASP A 256 7.69 12.74 -41.22
CA ASP A 256 7.03 13.70 -40.33
C ASP A 256 5.66 13.21 -39.79
N THR A 257 5.30 11.95 -40.03
CA THR A 257 4.06 11.28 -39.65
C THR A 257 4.29 10.47 -38.36
N CYS A 258 3.53 10.54 -37.27
CA CYS A 258 2.14 10.96 -37.11
C CYS A 258 1.83 11.29 -35.63
N LYS A 259 1.94 12.57 -35.24
CA LYS A 259 1.11 13.12 -34.14
C LYS A 259 -0.24 13.52 -34.74
N GLY A 260 -1.06 12.57 -35.18
CA GLY A 260 -2.30 12.88 -35.87
C GLY A 260 -3.34 11.75 -35.86
N ASN A 261 -4.46 12.02 -35.19
CA ASN A 261 -5.73 11.27 -35.15
C ASN A 261 -5.86 10.10 -34.17
N LEU A 262 -5.79 10.42 -32.87
CA LEU A 262 -6.70 9.80 -31.90
C LEU A 262 -8.00 10.63 -31.89
N PRO A 263 -9.21 10.03 -31.88
CA PRO A 263 -10.43 10.80 -31.72
C PRO A 263 -10.43 11.48 -30.35
N SER A 264 -10.68 12.78 -30.36
CA SER A 264 -10.88 13.62 -29.18
C SER A 264 -12.09 13.14 -28.38
N SER A 265 -11.85 12.26 -27.41
CA SER A 265 -12.80 11.99 -26.35
C SER A 265 -12.08 11.65 -25.05
N GLY A 266 -12.22 12.54 -24.07
CA GLY A 266 -11.99 12.25 -22.66
C GLY A 266 -10.55 12.33 -22.18
N LEU A 267 -10.21 13.49 -21.59
CA LEU A 267 -9.31 13.67 -20.46
C LEU A 267 -8.89 12.35 -19.77
N ARG A 268 -7.78 11.72 -20.19
CA ARG A 268 -7.21 10.57 -19.47
C ARG A 268 -6.32 11.09 -18.34
N LYS A 269 -6.95 11.28 -17.17
CA LYS A 269 -6.27 11.12 -15.88
C LYS A 269 -5.64 9.74 -15.87
N GLY A 270 -4.35 9.67 -15.53
CA GLY A 270 -3.62 8.42 -15.37
C GLY A 270 -4.39 7.45 -14.47
N LEU A 271 -4.71 6.27 -15.01
CA LEU A 271 -5.09 5.15 -14.17
C LEU A 271 -3.82 4.64 -13.48
N PRO A 272 -3.83 4.49 -12.15
CA PRO A 272 -2.76 3.79 -11.47
C PRO A 272 -2.84 2.31 -11.86
N ALA A 273 -1.73 1.76 -12.36
CA ALA A 273 -1.55 0.33 -12.47
C ALA A 273 -1.68 -0.28 -11.06
N ASN A 274 -2.72 -1.09 -10.85
CA ASN A 274 -2.80 -1.92 -9.66
C ASN A 274 -3.56 -3.22 -9.94
N GLY A 275 -3.00 -4.32 -9.41
CA GLY A 275 -3.55 -5.68 -9.44
C GLY A 275 -2.62 -6.62 -10.20
N ASN A 276 -1.60 -7.24 -9.59
CA ASN A 276 -1.73 -8.09 -8.41
C ASN A 276 -0.46 -8.03 -7.54
N VAL A 277 -0.53 -7.25 -6.47
CA VAL A 277 0.37 -7.39 -5.33
C VAL A 277 -0.22 -8.50 -4.45
N SER A 278 0.51 -9.61 -4.34
CA SER A 278 0.19 -10.72 -3.46
C SER A 278 -0.13 -10.22 -2.05
N LYS A 279 -1.35 -10.54 -1.62
CA LYS A 279 -1.84 -10.40 -0.25
C LYS A 279 -1.05 -11.35 0.66
N GLU A 280 0.11 -10.92 1.15
CA GLU A 280 0.75 -11.58 2.30
C GLU A 280 1.77 -10.67 3.00
N MET A 281 1.39 -9.43 3.30
CA MET A 281 2.10 -8.60 4.29
C MET A 281 1.18 -7.52 4.86
N ARG A 282 0.05 -7.93 5.43
CA ARG A 282 -0.86 -7.03 6.15
C ARG A 282 -1.04 -7.51 7.57
N VAL A 283 0.02 -7.39 8.37
CA VAL A 283 -0.10 -7.36 9.83
C VAL A 283 0.69 -6.17 10.34
N MET A 284 -0.07 -5.19 10.85
CA MET A 284 0.31 -3.99 11.61
C MET A 284 0.71 -2.72 10.84
N GLY A 285 -0.12 -1.68 10.99
CA GLY A 285 0.31 -0.29 10.95
C GLY A 285 -0.43 0.61 9.95
N HIS A 286 -1.69 0.95 10.22
CA HIS A 286 -2.30 2.12 9.58
C HIS A 286 -2.99 3.01 10.62
N GLY A 287 -2.52 4.25 10.72
CA GLY A 287 -3.15 5.34 11.45
C GLY A 287 -2.73 6.67 10.84
N SER A 288 -3.64 7.24 10.04
CA SER A 288 -3.80 8.68 9.77
C SER A 288 -2.60 9.47 9.18
N GLN A 289 -2.56 9.63 7.85
CA GLN A 289 -1.94 10.79 7.22
C GLN A 289 -2.99 11.88 7.00
N HIS A 290 -2.75 13.08 7.54
CA HIS A 290 -3.48 14.29 7.22
C HIS A 290 -2.51 15.32 6.62
N GLY A 291 -2.78 15.72 5.38
CA GLY A 291 -2.52 17.04 4.81
C GLY A 291 -1.08 17.54 4.70
N LYS A 292 -0.50 17.40 3.50
CA LYS A 292 0.22 18.50 2.80
C LYS A 292 0.36 18.18 1.32
N GLN A 293 -0.53 18.75 0.51
CA GLN A 293 -0.29 18.99 -0.91
C GLN A 293 0.73 20.13 -1.04
N ASN A 294 1.82 19.92 -1.77
CA ASN A 294 2.19 20.80 -2.87
C ASN A 294 3.39 20.31 -3.70
N LYS A 295 3.21 20.49 -5.01
CA LYS A 295 4.20 20.77 -6.07
C LYS A 295 4.97 19.61 -6.71
N LEU A 296 4.47 19.21 -7.90
CA LEU A 296 5.23 18.55 -8.96
C LEU A 296 6.48 19.38 -9.32
N GLY A 297 7.63 18.72 -9.36
CA GLY A 297 8.87 19.22 -9.93
C GLY A 297 9.95 18.15 -9.79
N PHE A 298 10.36 17.56 -10.91
CA PHE A 298 11.55 16.72 -10.99
C PHE A 298 12.78 17.58 -10.70
N GLY A 299 13.21 17.56 -9.45
CA GLY A 299 14.53 17.91 -8.99
C GLY A 299 14.83 16.96 -7.85
N GLU A 300 16.04 16.42 -7.78
CA GLU A 300 16.52 15.68 -6.61
C GLU A 300 16.21 16.50 -5.35
N THR A 301 15.12 16.19 -4.67
CA THR A 301 15.07 16.37 -3.24
C THR A 301 16.14 15.43 -2.72
N THR A 302 17.30 15.99 -2.40
CA THR A 302 18.15 15.46 -1.36
C THR A 302 17.22 15.28 -0.16
N GLU A 303 16.61 14.11 -0.03
CA GLU A 303 16.07 13.67 1.25
C GLU A 303 17.28 13.75 2.16
N THR A 304 17.36 14.81 2.96
CA THR A 304 18.28 14.91 4.07
C THR A 304 18.04 13.63 4.83
N LYS A 305 19.00 12.70 4.70
CA LYS A 305 18.96 11.37 5.27
C LYS A 305 18.78 11.59 6.77
N LYS A 306 17.53 11.54 7.26
CA LYS A 306 17.24 11.77 8.67
C LYS A 306 18.12 10.80 9.45
N ASP A 307 18.73 11.31 10.50
CA ASP A 307 19.55 10.48 11.38
C ASP A 307 18.67 9.29 11.83
N PRO A 308 19.14 8.03 11.75
CA PRO A 308 18.40 6.88 12.25
C PRO A 308 17.83 7.11 13.66
N GLU A 309 18.51 7.88 14.51
CA GLU A 309 18.01 8.23 15.84
C GLU A 309 16.75 9.12 15.80
N ASP A 310 16.69 10.09 14.88
CA ASP A 310 15.54 11.00 14.75
C ASP A 310 14.29 10.27 14.25
N GLU A 311 14.46 9.30 13.35
CA GLU A 311 13.37 8.46 12.85
C GLU A 311 12.81 7.55 13.95
N VAL A 312 13.68 6.95 14.76
CA VAL A 312 13.30 6.16 15.95
C VAL A 312 12.54 7.05 16.94
N ASN A 313 13.06 8.23 17.22
CA ASN A 313 12.44 9.18 18.16
C ASN A 313 11.05 9.63 17.68
N GLU A 314 10.90 9.94 16.38
CA GLU A 314 9.61 10.29 15.78
C GLU A 314 8.59 9.15 15.87
N TYR A 315 9.02 7.91 15.59
CA TYR A 315 8.17 6.73 15.71
C TYR A 315 7.72 6.49 17.16
N LEU A 316 8.65 6.58 18.12
CA LEU A 316 8.35 6.41 19.54
C LEU A 316 7.42 7.51 20.06
N MET A 317 7.61 8.76 19.65
CA MET A 317 6.76 9.88 20.05
C MET A 317 5.30 9.66 19.61
N ARG A 318 5.09 9.25 18.35
CA ARG A 318 3.75 8.92 17.82
C ARG A 318 3.10 7.75 18.58
N ALA A 319 3.89 6.74 18.95
CA ALA A 319 3.39 5.60 19.73
C ALA A 319 3.03 5.98 21.17
N ILE A 320 3.78 6.89 21.80
CA ILE A 320 3.51 7.42 23.14
C ILE A 320 2.23 8.28 23.11
N ASP A 321 2.10 9.16 22.12
CA ASP A 321 0.91 10.01 21.96
C ASP A 321 -0.35 9.20 21.77
N ALA A 322 -0.30 8.11 20.99
CA ALA A 322 -1.42 7.19 20.83
C ALA A 322 -1.84 6.53 22.17
N ARG A 323 -0.91 6.35 23.11
CA ARG A 323 -1.15 5.76 24.44
C ARG A 323 -1.54 6.81 25.50
N SER A 324 -1.43 8.10 25.19
CA SER A 324 -1.68 9.20 26.12
C SER A 324 -3.16 9.39 26.50
N ILE A 325 -4.10 8.87 25.70
CA ILE A 325 -5.55 8.96 25.97
C ILE A 325 -5.92 8.28 27.31
N ASP A 326 -5.26 7.17 27.64
CA ASP A 326 -5.47 6.48 28.93
C ASP A 326 -4.86 7.25 30.11
N ARG A 327 -3.78 8.00 29.85
CA ARG A 327 -3.18 8.92 30.83
C ARG A 327 -4.09 10.13 31.08
N LEU A 328 -4.69 10.71 30.04
CA LEU A 328 -5.66 11.79 30.15
C LEU A 328 -6.87 11.35 31.01
N ARG A 329 -7.37 10.13 30.83
CA ARG A 329 -8.43 9.58 31.69
C ARG A 329 -8.02 9.46 33.16
N ALA A 330 -6.79 9.01 33.43
CA ALA A 330 -6.28 8.90 34.80
C ALA A 330 -6.02 10.27 35.47
N GLU A 331 -5.68 11.28 34.66
CA GLU A 331 -5.32 12.62 35.12
C GLU A 331 -6.55 13.51 35.36
N TYR A 332 -7.56 13.42 34.47
CA TYR A 332 -8.74 14.29 34.49
C TYR A 332 -9.99 13.65 35.10
N CYS A 333 -10.05 12.33 35.30
CA CYS A 333 -11.23 11.65 35.88
C CYS A 333 -10.91 11.01 37.24
N THR A 334 -11.93 10.89 38.10
CA THR A 334 -11.84 10.12 39.34
C THR A 334 -11.99 8.62 39.04
N PRO A 335 -11.22 7.74 39.69
CA PRO A 335 -11.15 6.33 39.31
C PRO A 335 -12.43 5.53 39.57
N PHE A 336 -13.29 5.98 40.50
CA PHE A 336 -14.50 5.25 40.91
C PHE A 336 -15.80 5.86 40.37
N ILE A 337 -15.92 7.19 40.40
CA ILE A 337 -17.15 7.89 40.02
C ILE A 337 -17.11 8.30 38.54
N LEU A 338 -15.93 8.22 37.89
CA LEU A 338 -15.68 8.70 36.52
C LEU A 338 -16.06 10.17 36.32
N THR A 339 -16.23 10.93 37.41
CA THR A 339 -16.44 12.38 37.39
C THR A 339 -15.16 13.08 36.99
N PHE A 340 -15.30 14.18 36.24
CA PHE A 340 -14.18 15.05 35.96
C PHE A 340 -13.72 15.71 37.25
N ARG A 341 -12.39 15.77 37.46
CA ARG A 341 -11.81 16.42 38.65
C ARG A 341 -12.03 17.93 38.66
N LEU A 342 -12.27 18.54 37.50
CA LEU A 342 -12.60 19.97 37.37
C LEU A 342 -14.12 20.18 37.26
N SER A 343 -14.66 21.00 38.17
CA SER A 343 -16.08 21.34 38.24
C SER A 343 -16.61 22.00 36.96
N ASP A 344 -15.81 22.84 36.30
CA ASP A 344 -16.24 23.59 35.10
C ASP A 344 -16.43 22.67 33.88
N ILE A 345 -15.69 21.56 33.83
CA ILE A 345 -15.76 20.58 32.74
C ILE A 345 -16.93 19.64 32.98
N GLU A 346 -17.15 19.26 34.25
CA GLU A 346 -18.32 18.47 34.67
C GLU A 346 -19.64 19.23 34.39
N GLU A 347 -19.68 20.55 34.64
CA GLU A 347 -20.87 21.36 34.35
C GLU A 347 -21.17 21.40 32.85
N LYS A 348 -20.14 21.56 32.01
CA LYS A 348 -20.29 21.50 30.55
C LYS A 348 -20.76 20.12 30.08
N TYR A 349 -20.21 19.05 30.66
CA TYR A 349 -20.61 17.68 30.34
C TYR A 349 -22.05 17.37 30.77
N SER A 350 -22.51 17.93 31.90
CA SER A 350 -23.87 17.74 32.41
C SER A 350 -24.96 18.32 31.51
N ARG A 351 -24.61 19.33 30.70
CA ARG A 351 -25.50 19.97 29.72
C ARG A 351 -25.49 19.29 28.35
N GLU A 352 -24.60 18.33 28.11
CA GLU A 352 -24.54 17.61 26.84
C GLU A 352 -25.55 16.46 26.82
N ARG A 353 -26.41 16.46 25.78
CA ARG A 353 -27.51 15.49 25.64
C ARG A 353 -26.98 14.08 25.36
N ASP A 354 -27.39 13.13 26.20
CA ASP A 354 -27.11 11.71 25.95
C ASP A 354 -28.06 11.16 24.87
N ARG A 355 -27.48 10.71 23.74
CA ARG A 355 -28.23 10.15 22.61
C ARG A 355 -28.74 8.73 22.87
N MET A 356 -28.15 8.00 23.82
CA MET A 356 -28.49 6.60 24.10
C MET A 356 -29.47 6.42 25.26
N LEU A 357 -29.79 7.48 26.00
CA LEU A 357 -30.70 7.45 27.13
C LEU A 357 -32.05 6.80 26.81
N SER A 358 -32.63 7.12 25.64
CA SER A 358 -33.91 6.55 25.21
C SER A 358 -33.88 5.02 25.02
N ALA A 359 -32.73 4.45 24.66
CA ALA A 359 -32.59 3.00 24.49
C ALA A 359 -32.49 2.28 25.84
N TYR A 360 -31.83 2.90 26.84
CA TYR A 360 -31.67 2.31 28.16
C TYR A 360 -33.00 2.15 28.91
N PHE A 361 -33.89 3.14 28.83
CA PHE A 361 -35.19 3.05 29.48
C PHE A 361 -36.13 2.02 28.85
N VAL A 362 -36.12 1.91 27.50
CA VAL A 362 -36.88 0.86 26.79
C VAL A 362 -36.38 -0.54 27.19
N CYS A 363 -35.06 -0.72 27.28
CA CYS A 363 -34.47 -1.97 27.75
C CYS A 363 -34.83 -2.27 29.22
N SER A 364 -34.77 -1.27 30.10
CA SER A 364 -35.16 -1.40 31.50
C SER A 364 -36.64 -1.77 31.67
N GLY A 365 -37.53 -1.17 30.87
CA GLY A 365 -38.95 -1.53 30.84
C GLY A 365 -39.18 -2.99 30.43
N PHE A 366 -38.46 -3.47 29.41
CA PHE A 366 -38.53 -4.87 28.99
C PHE A 366 -38.06 -5.83 30.09
N VAL A 367 -36.91 -5.54 30.73
CA VAL A 367 -36.40 -6.33 31.85
C VAL A 367 -37.41 -6.38 33.00
N TYR A 368 -38.05 -5.25 33.32
CA TYR A 368 -39.06 -5.20 34.37
C TYR A 368 -40.28 -6.10 34.08
N VAL A 369 -40.78 -6.10 32.84
CA VAL A 369 -41.89 -6.98 32.43
C VAL A 369 -41.52 -8.45 32.62
N VAL A 370 -40.30 -8.84 32.24
CA VAL A 370 -39.80 -10.22 32.43
C VAL A 370 -39.75 -10.58 33.92
N VAL A 371 -39.28 -9.67 34.77
CA VAL A 371 -39.24 -9.87 36.24
C VAL A 371 -40.65 -10.03 36.81
N VAL A 372 -41.61 -9.20 36.41
CA VAL A 372 -43.02 -9.32 36.87
C VAL A 372 -43.64 -10.65 36.44
N ILE A 373 -43.40 -11.10 35.20
CA ILE A 373 -43.91 -12.39 34.70
C ILE A 373 -43.29 -13.55 35.48
N ALA A 374 -41.98 -13.54 35.70
CA ALA A 374 -41.29 -14.58 36.46
C ALA A 374 -41.81 -14.66 37.91
N ILE A 375 -42.06 -13.50 38.51
CA ILE A 375 -42.62 -13.37 39.86
C ILE A 375 -44.09 -13.87 39.91
N ALA A 376 -44.90 -13.59 38.89
CA ALA A 376 -46.29 -14.06 38.80
C ALA A 376 -46.40 -15.59 38.64
N ILE A 377 -45.43 -16.22 37.97
CA ILE A 377 -45.39 -17.68 37.80
C ILE A 377 -44.96 -18.40 39.09
N THR A 378 -44.09 -17.78 39.87
CA THR A 378 -43.42 -18.42 41.03
C THR A 378 -44.18 -18.30 42.35
N LEU A 379 -45.00 -17.26 42.54
CA LEU A 379 -45.75 -17.03 43.79
C LEU A 379 -47.22 -16.71 43.54
N HIS A 380 -48.13 -17.57 44.04
CA HIS A 380 -49.54 -17.21 44.24
C HIS A 380 -49.73 -16.78 45.69
N GLY A 381 -49.67 -15.48 45.97
CA GLY A 381 -49.70 -14.96 47.35
C GLY A 381 -50.33 -13.57 47.49
N SER A 382 -51.08 -13.41 48.60
CA SER A 382 -51.61 -12.21 49.28
C SER A 382 -51.93 -10.95 48.45
N GLY A 383 -53.14 -10.38 48.62
CA GLY A 383 -53.59 -9.16 47.94
C GLY A 383 -52.64 -7.95 48.04
N TYR A 384 -51.86 -7.82 49.13
CA TYR A 384 -50.87 -6.76 49.29
C TYR A 384 -49.80 -6.76 48.18
N PHE A 385 -49.38 -7.95 47.74
CA PHE A 385 -48.38 -8.11 46.70
C PHE A 385 -48.88 -7.62 45.34
N TYR A 386 -50.12 -7.97 44.97
CA TYR A 386 -50.75 -7.48 43.75
C TYR A 386 -50.91 -5.96 43.77
N THR A 387 -51.24 -5.35 44.93
CA THR A 387 -51.30 -3.89 45.04
C THR A 387 -49.94 -3.20 44.86
N CYS A 388 -48.86 -3.80 45.36
CA CYS A 388 -47.50 -3.25 45.22
C CYS A 388 -47.00 -3.36 43.77
N VAL A 389 -47.19 -4.52 43.13
CA VAL A 389 -46.82 -4.73 41.72
C VAL A 389 -47.62 -3.82 40.78
N THR A 390 -48.92 -3.63 41.02
CA THR A 390 -49.75 -2.73 40.20
C THR A 390 -49.35 -1.26 40.36
N VAL A 391 -48.99 -0.80 41.55
CA VAL A 391 -48.49 0.58 41.75
C VAL A 391 -47.13 0.78 41.07
N SER A 392 -46.19 -0.16 41.23
CA SER A 392 -44.86 -0.04 40.61
C SER A 392 -44.90 -0.17 39.08
N THR A 393 -45.77 -1.02 38.53
CA THR A 393 -45.99 -1.11 37.07
C THR A 393 -46.56 0.18 36.51
N LEU A 394 -47.52 0.82 37.17
CA LEU A 394 -48.08 2.12 36.75
C LEU A 394 -47.03 3.23 36.78
N LEU A 395 -46.18 3.29 37.81
CA LEU A 395 -45.11 4.29 37.91
C LEU A 395 -44.05 4.12 36.82
N ILE A 396 -43.58 2.88 36.57
CA ILE A 396 -42.58 2.59 35.54
C ILE A 396 -43.17 2.80 34.14
N ALA A 397 -44.45 2.47 33.92
CA ALA A 397 -45.14 2.74 32.66
C ALA A 397 -45.33 4.26 32.44
N MET A 398 -45.63 5.03 33.48
CA MET A 398 -45.70 6.50 33.42
C MET A 398 -44.33 7.09 33.01
N ILE A 399 -43.23 6.65 33.62
CA ILE A 399 -41.88 7.14 33.30
C ILE A 399 -41.50 6.79 31.86
N ASN A 400 -41.73 5.54 31.42
CA ASN A 400 -41.49 5.14 30.04
C ASN A 400 -42.40 5.87 29.04
N GLY A 401 -43.63 6.18 29.43
CA GLY A 401 -44.57 6.97 28.64
C GLY A 401 -44.12 8.42 28.44
N ILE A 402 -43.58 9.07 29.48
CA ILE A 402 -42.98 10.42 29.39
C ILE A 402 -41.79 10.42 28.41
N LEU A 403 -41.01 9.35 28.38
CA LEU A 403 -39.85 9.22 27.48
C LEU A 403 -40.24 8.90 26.02
N LEU A 404 -41.31 8.12 25.81
CA LEU A 404 -41.87 7.87 24.48
C LEU A 404 -42.58 9.11 23.91
N ALA A 405 -43.11 9.99 24.77
CA ALA A 405 -43.76 11.23 24.37
C ALA A 405 -42.80 12.22 23.70
N GLU A 406 -41.48 12.09 23.90
CA GLU A 406 -40.48 12.86 23.16
C GLU A 406 -40.47 12.47 21.66
N LYS A 407 -40.64 11.18 21.35
CA LYS A 407 -40.59 10.65 19.98
C LYS A 407 -41.93 10.69 19.24
N ASN A 408 -43.05 10.91 19.95
CA ASN A 408 -44.39 10.82 19.37
C ASN A 408 -45.08 12.20 19.32
N GLU A 409 -45.31 12.74 18.12
CA GLU A 409 -45.84 14.10 17.91
C GLU A 409 -47.31 14.30 18.34
N ARG A 410 -48.03 13.24 18.71
CA ARG A 410 -49.46 13.27 19.08
C ARG A 410 -49.76 13.59 20.56
N MET A 411 -48.75 13.84 21.40
CA MET A 411 -48.91 14.04 22.85
C MET A 411 -49.15 15.50 23.27
N PRO A 412 -49.77 15.77 24.45
CA PRO A 412 -50.08 17.12 24.92
C PRO A 412 -48.81 17.97 25.13
N GLN A 413 -48.86 19.26 24.79
CA GLN A 413 -47.69 20.15 24.77
C GLN A 413 -46.97 20.28 26.13
N CYS A 414 -47.71 20.23 27.24
CA CYS A 414 -47.13 20.30 28.60
C CYS A 414 -46.22 19.10 28.91
N PHE A 415 -46.58 17.90 28.47
CA PHE A 415 -45.78 16.69 28.69
C PHE A 415 -44.51 16.68 27.85
N ARG A 416 -44.57 17.22 26.62
CA ARG A 416 -43.39 17.35 25.76
C ARG A 416 -42.37 18.35 26.34
N HIS A 417 -42.84 19.47 26.89
CA HIS A 417 -41.96 20.44 27.53
C HIS A 417 -41.26 19.86 28.77
N PHE A 418 -42.00 19.08 29.58
CA PHE A 418 -41.41 18.38 30.73
C PHE A 418 -40.40 17.30 30.30
N ALA A 419 -40.70 16.52 29.26
CA ALA A 419 -39.78 15.52 28.72
C ALA A 419 -38.47 16.18 28.22
N VAL A 420 -38.56 17.25 27.42
CA VAL A 420 -37.38 17.97 26.92
C VAL A 420 -36.53 18.52 28.08
N HIS A 421 -37.14 19.08 29.12
CA HIS A 421 -36.43 19.57 30.29
C HIS A 421 -35.67 18.47 31.04
N VAL A 422 -36.23 17.25 31.09
CA VAL A 422 -35.56 16.07 31.67
C VAL A 422 -34.40 15.59 30.79
N PHE A 423 -34.50 15.70 29.46
CA PHE A 423 -33.44 15.31 28.51
C PHE A 423 -32.30 16.32 28.40
N GLU A 424 -32.54 17.60 28.68
CA GLU A 424 -31.51 18.65 28.68
C GLU A 424 -30.60 18.59 29.91
N ASN A 425 -31.08 18.01 31.01
CA ASN A 425 -30.31 17.91 32.24
C ASN A 425 -29.94 16.45 32.55
N ARG A 426 -28.68 16.09 32.26
CA ARG A 426 -28.19 14.70 32.45
C ARG A 426 -28.27 14.23 33.90
N GLY A 427 -28.12 15.12 34.88
CA GLY A 427 -28.27 14.78 36.30
C GLY A 427 -29.68 14.34 36.66
N MET A 428 -30.70 15.03 36.12
CA MET A 428 -32.11 14.67 36.32
C MET A 428 -32.45 13.32 35.67
N ALA A 429 -31.93 13.08 34.47
CA ALA A 429 -32.07 11.80 33.78
C ALA A 429 -31.45 10.63 34.57
N GLN A 430 -30.26 10.83 35.15
CA GLN A 430 -29.60 9.82 35.97
C GLN A 430 -30.36 9.56 37.27
N MET A 431 -30.92 10.58 37.92
CA MET A 431 -31.78 10.43 39.11
C MET A 431 -33.07 9.64 38.79
N LEU A 432 -33.68 9.86 37.63
CA LEU A 432 -34.83 9.06 37.21
C LEU A 432 -34.44 7.62 36.92
N ALA A 433 -33.27 7.38 36.30
CA ALA A 433 -32.77 6.03 36.06
C ALA A 433 -32.50 5.27 37.36
N THR A 434 -31.89 5.91 38.37
CA THR A 434 -31.67 5.29 39.68
C THR A 434 -32.97 5.01 40.42
N CYS A 435 -33.96 5.92 40.35
CA CYS A 435 -35.30 5.67 40.87
C CYS A 435 -35.98 4.47 40.21
N VAL A 436 -35.90 4.32 38.88
CA VAL A 436 -36.47 3.16 38.17
C VAL A 436 -35.80 1.87 38.61
N VAL A 437 -34.47 1.83 38.69
CA VAL A 437 -33.73 0.65 39.17
C VAL A 437 -34.08 0.31 40.62
N PHE A 438 -34.26 1.31 41.48
CA PHE A 438 -34.69 1.08 42.86
C PHE A 438 -36.11 0.49 42.92
N LEU A 439 -37.04 0.98 42.09
CA LEU A 439 -38.40 0.45 42.01
C LEU A 439 -38.45 -0.99 41.46
N THR A 440 -37.63 -1.31 40.46
CA THR A 440 -37.52 -2.69 39.94
C THR A 440 -36.91 -3.63 40.99
N PHE A 441 -35.96 -3.15 41.80
CA PHE A 441 -35.39 -3.94 42.89
C PHE A 441 -36.36 -4.12 44.06
N ALA A 442 -37.08 -3.06 44.46
CA ALA A 442 -38.07 -3.12 45.54
C ALA A 442 -39.23 -4.09 45.21
N THR A 443 -39.65 -4.13 43.95
CA THR A 443 -40.66 -5.09 43.47
C THR A 443 -40.13 -6.52 43.46
N ALA A 444 -38.87 -6.73 43.05
CA ALA A 444 -38.23 -8.05 43.13
C ALA A 444 -38.07 -8.56 44.58
N LEU A 445 -37.88 -7.67 45.55
CA LEU A 445 -37.79 -8.01 46.98
C LEU A 445 -39.14 -8.12 47.70
N SER A 446 -40.22 -7.59 47.12
CA SER A 446 -41.56 -7.62 47.72
C SER A 446 -42.08 -9.02 48.12
N PRO A 447 -41.80 -10.13 47.41
CA PRO A 447 -42.25 -11.46 47.83
C PRO A 447 -41.45 -12.05 49.01
N LEU A 448 -40.28 -11.52 49.35
CA LEU A 448 -39.47 -11.99 50.48
C LEU A 448 -39.97 -11.48 51.84
N ARG A 449 -40.68 -10.34 51.86
CA ARG A 449 -41.19 -9.70 53.09
C ARG A 449 -42.25 -10.54 53.84
N PRO A 450 -43.26 -11.15 53.18
CA PRO A 450 -44.22 -12.02 53.85
C PRO A 450 -43.63 -13.37 54.31
N MET A 451 -42.50 -13.82 53.73
CA MET A 451 -41.79 -15.03 54.19
C MET A 451 -41.08 -14.82 55.55
N ILE A 452 -40.65 -13.59 55.84
CA ILE A 452 -39.92 -13.24 57.08
C ILE A 452 -40.89 -13.02 58.27
N SER A 453 -42.18 -12.79 58.02
CA SER A 453 -43.17 -12.41 59.05
C SER A 453 -44.05 -13.56 59.56
N ARG A 454 -43.79 -14.82 59.18
CA ARG A 454 -44.43 -15.99 59.83
C ARG A 454 -43.70 -16.32 61.15
N PRO A 455 -44.29 -16.10 62.34
CA PRO A 455 -43.73 -16.67 63.56
C PRO A 455 -43.87 -18.19 63.52
N ALA A 456 -42.81 -18.90 63.88
CA ALA A 456 -42.82 -20.34 64.07
C ALA A 456 -43.74 -20.69 65.25
N CYS A 457 -44.89 -21.31 64.97
CA CYS A 457 -45.65 -22.02 65.97
C CYS A 457 -46.31 -23.27 65.36
N ASP A 458 -46.31 -24.32 66.18
CA ASP A 458 -46.94 -25.64 66.08
C ASP A 458 -46.13 -26.72 65.34
N THR A 459 -45.30 -27.53 66.01
CA THR A 459 -45.49 -28.62 67.02
C THR A 459 -45.83 -29.99 66.43
N PHE A 460 -44.94 -30.97 66.72
CA PHE A 460 -45.14 -32.39 67.06
C PHE A 460 -46.13 -33.22 66.21
N GLU A 461 -45.83 -34.34 65.54
CA GLU A 461 -45.07 -35.59 65.80
C GLU A 461 -45.98 -36.72 65.22
N PRO A 462 -45.55 -37.98 65.07
CA PRO A 462 -44.41 -38.51 64.31
C PRO A 462 -44.76 -38.98 62.88
#